data_AF-A0A2A5SV47-F1
#
_entry.id   AF-A0A2A5SV47-F1
#
_cell.length_a   1.000
_cell.length_b   1.000
_cell.length_c   1.000
_cell.angle_alpha   90.00
_cell.angle_beta   90.00
_cell.angle_gamma   90.00
#
_symmetry.space_group_name_H-M   'P 1'
#
loop_
_entity.id
_entity.type
_entity.pdbx_description
1 polymer ?
#
loop_
_entity_poly.entity_id
_entity_poly.type
_entity_poly.pdbx_seq_one_letter_code
_entity_poly.pdbx_strand_id
1 'polypeptide(L)'
;MSILVVDKGIVSRAGNSVSNIKRGESPFLNNMEEKMTFEEALALLKAGKKVVRTKGWSGAENYVKLYDSIVLESGEKLEVTPYFLINVSGEGEGFSMWAPTPCDVLADDWALVE
;
A
#
# COMPACT_ATOMS: atom_id res chain seq x y z
N MET A 1 21.99 27.93 4.17
CA MET A 1 21.72 26.61 3.57
C MET A 1 20.23 26.37 3.73
N SER A 2 19.46 26.48 2.67
CA SER A 2 18.00 26.26 2.73
C SER A 2 17.71 24.88 2.17
N ILE A 3 17.06 24.03 2.96
CA ILE A 3 16.67 22.68 2.57
C ILE A 3 15.26 22.76 1.99
N LEU A 4 15.07 22.35 0.74
CA LEU A 4 13.76 22.29 0.09
C LEU A 4 13.37 20.81 -0.10
N VAL A 5 12.18 20.45 0.39
CA VAL A 5 11.58 19.12 0.17
C VAL A 5 10.76 19.21 -1.12
N VAL A 6 11.03 18.33 -2.08
CA VAL A 6 10.24 18.21 -3.33
C VAL A 6 9.74 16.77 -3.46
N ASP A 7 8.66 16.56 -4.23
CA ASP A 7 7.92 15.29 -4.37
C ASP A 7 8.76 14.03 -4.70
N LYS A 8 10.03 14.18 -5.10
CA LYS A 8 10.94 13.07 -5.42
C LYS A 8 12.28 13.09 -4.66
N GLY A 9 12.41 13.90 -3.61
CA GLY A 9 13.61 13.91 -2.76
C GLY A 9 13.88 15.25 -2.05
N ILE A 10 14.97 15.28 -1.28
CA ILE A 10 15.44 16.51 -0.63
C ILE A 10 16.57 17.12 -1.47
N VAL A 11 16.46 18.41 -1.73
CA VAL A 11 17.46 19.16 -2.49
C VAL A 11 18.08 20.21 -1.58
N SER A 12 19.41 20.23 -1.51
CA SER A 12 20.13 21.27 -0.77
C SER A 12 20.53 22.40 -1.70
N ARG A 13 20.30 23.65 -1.28
CA ARG A 13 20.67 24.84 -2.04
C ARG A 13 21.70 25.66 -1.28
N ALA A 14 22.91 25.70 -1.83
CA ALA A 14 24.00 26.60 -1.43
C ALA A 14 24.32 27.53 -2.62
N GLY A 15 23.82 28.76 -2.57
CA GLY A 15 23.97 29.70 -3.67
C GLY A 15 23.24 29.26 -4.95
N ASN A 16 23.94 29.25 -6.08
CA ASN A 16 23.41 28.85 -7.41
C ASN A 16 23.57 27.35 -7.72
N SER A 17 24.11 26.56 -6.79
CA SER A 17 24.27 25.12 -7.00
C SER A 17 23.13 24.34 -6.34
N VAL A 18 22.63 23.35 -7.07
CA VAL A 18 21.54 22.45 -6.66
C VAL A 18 22.09 21.02 -6.73
N SER A 19 22.14 20.33 -5.60
CA SER A 19 22.66 18.96 -5.51
C SER A 19 21.61 18.03 -4.90
N ASN A 20 21.43 16.86 -5.52
CA ASN A 20 20.60 15.79 -5.00
C ASN A 20 21.29 15.14 -3.80
N ILE A 21 20.58 14.98 -2.68
CA ILE A 21 21.09 14.27 -1.50
C ILE A 21 20.70 12.79 -1.61
N LYS A 22 21.67 11.87 -1.50
CA LYS A 22 21.39 10.43 -1.59
C LYS A 22 20.87 9.88 -0.24
N ARG A 23 20.08 8.81 -0.31
CA ARG A 23 19.71 7.99 0.87
C ARG A 23 21.01 7.51 1.54
N GLY A 24 21.19 7.75 2.84
CA GLY A 24 22.42 7.51 3.59
C GLY A 24 23.16 8.79 4.03
N GLU A 25 23.03 9.89 3.29
CA GLU A 25 23.79 11.14 3.53
C GLU A 25 23.05 12.16 4.40
N SER A 26 21.77 11.90 4.70
CA SER A 26 20.95 12.74 5.58
C SER A 26 20.13 11.88 6.54
N PRO A 27 20.17 12.15 7.86
CA PRO A 27 19.31 11.48 8.83
C PRO A 27 17.82 11.62 8.50
N PHE A 28 17.43 12.72 7.84
CA PHE A 28 16.05 12.96 7.39
C PHE A 28 15.64 12.04 6.22
N LEU A 29 16.58 11.61 5.38
CA LEU A 29 16.33 10.66 4.29
C LEU A 29 16.42 9.21 4.77
N ASN A 30 17.17 8.94 5.84
CA ASN A 30 17.35 7.60 6.40
C ASN A 30 16.11 7.10 7.15
N ASN A 31 15.25 8.02 7.60
CA ASN A 31 13.95 7.70 8.22
C ASN A 31 12.80 7.62 7.19
N MET A 32 13.07 7.72 5.89
CA MET A 32 12.12 7.26 4.87
C MET A 32 12.26 5.74 4.73
N GLU A 33 11.71 5.03 5.71
CA GLU A 33 11.18 3.69 5.51
C GLU A 33 10.37 3.69 4.19
N GLU A 34 10.42 2.64 3.38
CA GLU A 34 9.64 2.59 2.14
C GLU A 34 8.15 2.74 2.47
N LYS A 35 7.67 3.97 2.32
CA LYS A 35 6.29 4.34 2.56
C LYS A 35 5.51 4.08 1.28
N MET A 36 4.77 2.98 1.24
CA MET A 36 3.83 2.75 0.15
C MET A 36 2.49 3.38 0.53
N THR A 37 2.05 4.32 -0.30
CA THR A 37 0.75 5.00 -0.18
C THR A 37 -0.40 4.09 -0.61
N PHE A 38 -1.63 4.45 -0.25
CA PHE A 38 -2.80 3.74 -0.74
C PHE A 38 -2.94 3.82 -2.27
N GLU A 39 -2.53 4.92 -2.92
CA GLU A 39 -2.57 5.06 -4.37
C GLU A 39 -1.66 4.05 -5.09
N GLU A 40 -0.46 3.83 -4.57
CA GLU A 40 0.48 2.84 -5.07
C GLU A 40 -0.05 1.42 -4.81
N ALA A 41 -0.59 1.18 -3.61
CA ALA A 41 -1.25 -0.07 -3.27
C ALA A 41 -2.46 -0.36 -4.18
N LEU A 42 -3.27 0.66 -4.50
CA LEU A 42 -4.43 0.55 -5.37
C LEU A 42 -4.03 0.20 -6.81
N ALA A 43 -2.92 0.73 -7.32
CA ALA A 43 -2.40 0.33 -8.62
C ALA A 43 -2.03 -1.16 -8.65
N LEU A 44 -1.40 -1.67 -7.58
CA LEU A 44 -1.07 -3.09 -7.43
C LEU A 44 -2.32 -3.97 -7.32
N LEU A 45 -3.32 -3.53 -6.54
CA LEU A 45 -4.61 -4.21 -6.41
C LEU A 45 -5.33 -4.35 -7.76
N LYS A 46 -5.36 -3.27 -8.55
CA LYS A 46 -5.91 -3.29 -9.92
C LYS A 46 -5.13 -4.21 -10.86
N ALA A 47 -3.84 -4.45 -10.60
CA ALA A 47 -3.02 -5.42 -11.29
C ALA A 47 -3.17 -6.87 -10.76
N GLY A 48 -4.17 -7.12 -9.90
CA GLY A 48 -4.48 -8.44 -9.34
C GLY A 48 -3.52 -8.91 -8.23
N LYS A 49 -2.67 -8.02 -7.72
CA LYS A 49 -1.75 -8.29 -6.62
C LYS A 49 -2.46 -8.21 -5.27
N LYS A 50 -1.78 -8.73 -4.24
CA LYS A 50 -2.20 -8.66 -2.84
C LYS A 50 -1.37 -7.58 -2.13
N VAL A 51 -1.99 -6.83 -1.24
CA VAL A 51 -1.30 -5.84 -0.40
C VAL A 51 -1.81 -5.88 1.03
N VAL A 52 -1.01 -5.43 1.99
CA VAL A 52 -1.32 -5.46 3.43
C VAL A 52 -0.85 -4.17 4.10
N ARG A 53 -1.50 -3.78 5.20
CA ARG A 53 -1.00 -2.74 6.11
C ARG A 53 0.02 -3.34 7.07
N THR A 54 1.20 -2.72 7.18
CA THR A 54 2.27 -3.22 8.06
C THR A 54 2.17 -2.72 9.51
N LYS A 55 1.43 -1.63 9.76
CA LYS A 55 1.31 -1.03 11.11
C LYS A 55 -0.13 -0.78 11.55
N GLY A 56 -1.02 -0.45 10.61
CA GLY A 56 -2.38 0.03 10.94
C GLY A 56 -3.41 -1.04 11.30
N TRP A 57 -3.11 -2.32 11.09
CA TRP A 57 -4.02 -3.44 11.36
C TRP A 57 -3.60 -4.23 12.60
N SER A 58 -4.56 -4.94 13.19
CA SER A 58 -4.38 -5.64 14.48
C SER A 58 -3.49 -6.89 14.38
N GLY A 59 -3.19 -7.32 13.16
CA GLY A 59 -2.22 -8.38 12.83
C GLY A 59 -2.89 -9.72 12.47
N ALA A 60 -4.22 -9.80 12.53
CA ALA A 60 -4.96 -10.96 12.04
C ALA A 60 -5.20 -10.89 10.52
N GLU A 61 -5.14 -9.69 9.96
CA GLU A 61 -5.36 -9.36 8.57
C GLU A 61 -4.13 -9.69 7.72
N ASN A 62 -4.26 -10.64 6.79
CA ASN A 62 -3.14 -11.11 5.98
C ASN A 62 -2.90 -10.24 4.74
N TYR A 63 -3.96 -9.89 4.02
CA TYR A 63 -3.92 -9.04 2.83
C TYR A 63 -5.32 -8.65 2.34
N VAL A 64 -5.37 -7.64 1.47
CA VAL A 64 -6.51 -7.32 0.62
C VAL A 64 -6.17 -7.60 -0.86
N LYS A 65 -7.20 -7.93 -1.64
CA LYS A 65 -7.11 -8.16 -3.08
C LYS A 65 -8.41 -7.78 -3.79
N LEU A 66 -8.32 -7.32 -5.03
CA LEU A 66 -9.46 -7.11 -5.91
C LEU A 66 -9.85 -8.41 -6.62
N TYR A 67 -11.14 -8.73 -6.59
CA TYR A 67 -11.74 -9.86 -7.30
C TYR A 67 -12.80 -9.35 -8.27
N ASP A 68 -12.87 -9.95 -9.45
CA ASP A 68 -13.81 -9.65 -10.53
C ASP A 68 -14.72 -10.83 -10.87
N SER A 69 -14.61 -11.91 -10.10
CA SER A 69 -15.37 -13.13 -10.34
C SER A 69 -15.53 -13.98 -9.08
N ILE A 70 -16.57 -14.82 -9.10
CA ILE A 70 -16.82 -15.86 -8.09
C ILE A 70 -17.02 -17.21 -8.78
N VAL A 71 -16.68 -18.29 -8.10
CA VAL A 71 -16.92 -19.65 -8.56
C VAL A 71 -17.95 -20.29 -7.63
N LEU A 72 -19.06 -20.75 -8.21
CA LEU A 72 -20.12 -21.44 -7.47
C LEU A 72 -19.70 -22.87 -7.12
N GLU A 73 -20.41 -23.51 -6.21
CA GLU A 73 -20.22 -24.94 -5.88
C GLU A 73 -20.37 -25.86 -7.10
N SER A 74 -21.15 -25.44 -8.10
CA SER A 74 -21.30 -26.13 -9.39
C SER A 74 -20.05 -26.07 -10.27
N GLY A 75 -19.07 -25.24 -9.93
CA GLY A 75 -17.90 -24.91 -10.76
C GLY A 75 -18.14 -23.81 -11.79
N GLU A 76 -19.36 -23.25 -11.87
CA GLU A 76 -19.66 -22.12 -12.75
C GLU A 76 -18.94 -20.86 -12.26
N LYS A 77 -18.26 -20.17 -13.19
CA LYS A 77 -17.63 -18.88 -12.94
C LYS A 77 -18.60 -17.76 -13.31
N LEU A 78 -18.95 -16.92 -12.34
CA LEU A 78 -19.74 -15.72 -12.55
C LEU A 78 -18.80 -14.51 -12.57
N GLU A 79 -18.91 -13.69 -13.62
CA GLU A 79 -18.29 -12.37 -13.68
C GLU A 79 -19.10 -11.40 -12.81
N VAL A 80 -18.42 -10.57 -12.03
CA VAL A 80 -19.05 -9.63 -11.09
C VAL A 80 -18.37 -8.27 -11.17
N THR A 81 -19.07 -7.23 -10.73
CA THR A 81 -18.45 -5.91 -10.55
C THR A 81 -17.26 -6.05 -9.59
N PRO A 82 -16.06 -5.57 -9.92
CA PRO A 82 -14.90 -5.78 -9.06
C PRO A 82 -15.09 -5.23 -7.65
N TYR A 83 -14.73 -6.02 -6.64
CA TYR A 83 -14.79 -5.63 -5.23
C TYR A 83 -13.56 -6.12 -4.47
N PHE A 84 -13.23 -5.42 -3.38
CA PHE A 84 -12.12 -5.81 -2.53
C PHE A 84 -12.58 -6.85 -1.51
N LEU A 85 -11.75 -7.88 -1.35
CA LEU A 85 -11.84 -8.80 -0.22
C LEU A 85 -10.60 -8.65 0.65
N ILE A 86 -10.79 -8.77 1.96
CA ILE A 86 -9.73 -8.95 2.94
C ILE A 86 -9.68 -10.42 3.34
N ASN A 87 -8.48 -10.97 3.50
CA ASN A 87 -8.23 -12.30 4.04
C ASN A 87 -7.73 -12.16 5.48
N VAL A 88 -8.41 -12.81 6.42
CA VAL A 88 -8.10 -12.77 7.85
C VAL A 88 -7.82 -14.20 8.34
N SER A 89 -6.83 -14.35 9.22
CA SER A 89 -6.51 -15.60 9.90
C SER A 89 -7.27 -15.68 11.24
N GLY A 90 -7.87 -16.84 11.54
CA GLY A 90 -8.59 -17.07 12.80
C GLY A 90 -9.60 -18.21 12.71
N GLU A 91 -10.12 -18.67 13.84
CA GLU A 91 -11.19 -19.67 13.87
C GLU A 91 -12.48 -19.06 13.34
N GLY A 92 -13.03 -19.62 12.26
CA GLY A 92 -14.21 -19.09 11.58
C GLY A 92 -13.94 -17.88 10.67
N GLU A 93 -12.69 -17.43 10.58
CA GLU A 93 -12.28 -16.33 9.71
C GLU A 93 -11.95 -16.81 8.29
N GLY A 94 -11.99 -15.89 7.33
CA GLY A 94 -11.77 -16.19 5.93
C GLY A 94 -11.73 -14.92 5.07
N PHE A 95 -12.42 -14.95 3.93
CA PHE A 95 -12.58 -13.77 3.10
C PHE A 95 -13.83 -12.98 3.48
N SER A 96 -13.65 -11.69 3.72
CA SER A 96 -14.73 -10.74 3.98
C SER A 96 -14.65 -9.58 2.99
N MET A 97 -15.79 -8.98 2.66
CA MET A 97 -15.79 -7.77 1.84
C MET A 97 -15.17 -6.62 2.62
N TRP A 98 -14.23 -5.92 1.99
CA TRP A 98 -13.53 -4.82 2.61
C TRP A 98 -13.80 -3.52 1.86
N ALA A 99 -14.21 -2.50 2.59
CA ALA A 99 -14.30 -1.14 2.09
C ALA A 99 -13.21 -0.32 2.79
N PRO A 100 -12.25 0.27 2.06
CA PRO A 100 -11.19 1.07 2.65
C PRO A 100 -11.78 2.19 3.52
N THR A 101 -11.34 2.25 4.77
CA THR A 101 -11.69 3.36 5.67
C THR A 101 -10.84 4.59 5.33
N PRO A 102 -11.19 5.79 5.82
CA PRO A 102 -10.31 6.95 5.69
C PRO A 102 -8.90 6.71 6.25
N CYS A 103 -8.76 5.90 7.30
CA CYS A 103 -7.46 5.52 7.87
C CYS A 103 -6.65 4.61 6.94
N ASP A 104 -7.32 3.81 6.10
CA ASP A 104 -6.65 2.98 5.09
C ASP A 104 -6.22 3.82 3.89
N VAL A 105 -7.09 4.72 3.43
CA VAL A 105 -6.83 5.59 2.29
C VAL A 105 -5.70 6.58 2.56
N LEU A 106 -5.59 7.10 3.78
CA LEU A 106 -4.55 8.07 4.15
C LEU A 106 -3.25 7.44 4.65
N ALA A 107 -3.14 6.12 4.59
CA ALA A 107 -1.98 5.39 5.11
C ALA A 107 -0.81 5.34 4.14
N ASP A 108 0.39 5.22 4.73
CA ASP A 108 1.67 5.21 4.03
C ASP A 108 2.54 4.00 4.39
N ASP A 109 1.96 2.97 5.01
CA ASP A 109 2.62 1.75 5.49
C ASP A 109 2.05 0.50 4.80
N TRP A 110 1.63 0.62 3.55
CA TRP A 110 1.24 -0.51 2.73
C TRP A 110 2.46 -1.35 2.30
N ALA A 111 2.25 -2.61 1.98
CA ALA A 111 3.27 -3.50 1.43
C ALA A 111 2.67 -4.53 0.47
N LEU A 112 3.45 -4.95 -0.53
CA LEU A 112 3.11 -6.06 -1.43
C LEU A 112 3.23 -7.39 -0.69
N VAL A 113 2.31 -8.32 -0.97
CA VAL A 113 2.35 -9.70 -0.48
C VAL A 113 2.42 -10.67 -1.67
N GLU A 114 3.24 -11.72 -1.55
CA GLU A 114 3.37 -12.78 -2.57
C GLU A 114 2.17 -13.75 -2.60
#